data_AF-A0A9X9X4N0-F1
#
_entry.id   AF-A0A9X9X4N0-F1
#
_cell.length_a   1.000
_cell.length_b   1.000
_cell.length_c   1.000
_cell.angle_alpha   90.00
_cell.angle_beta   90.00
_cell.angle_gamma   90.00
#
_symmetry.space_group_name_H-M   'P 1'
#
loop_
_entity.id
_entity.type
_entity.pdbx_description
1 polymer ?
#
loop_
_entity_poly.entity_id
_entity_poly.type
_entity_poly.pdbx_seq_one_letter_code
_entity_poly.pdbx_strand_id
1 'polypeptide(L)'
;MRAPLAALALIGLSACTEPPPDAYVTRSVSATAGEPAGTDARNEACQVQPGRTPPADRAVLRAREVFCGGWTQPAARVVELQGGASEADLDALAASGLWRSWLDQRVTCAAPTRTTIVGGGSARLLACTRRAGGWPHVALVTAGPSGPVVADGVATSLPVIERLATGRSGGGGGGGRSAALELAVARLSADAFGAADVGRYEQLMALGRDLNQTENFAAAEDAYRAALAVQERVLGRDNPNTATAMLHLAVNLSNQRRLAEAQVLLDRAATLAPRAADPATPARVLHYRGLHALNAGDAAAAAAMLEQAEAGYAALVPNINASREGDGTDLLADPLQQSAVLGLAEAKRNRAVALSRTGRGQEATALVAEARQVLRRAGLEPNMMVGRALRTEAGADIRLGRTVAAASLLERAAGRFGIAAPGERPEAVTLF
;
A
#
# COMPACT_ATOMS: atom_id res chain seq x y z
N MET A 1 -34.05 13.51 -49.66
CA MET A 1 -34.37 12.16 -49.17
C MET A 1 -33.14 11.28 -49.34
N ARG A 2 -32.85 10.46 -48.31
CA ARG A 2 -31.83 9.40 -48.19
C ARG A 2 -30.44 9.82 -47.73
N ALA A 3 -30.15 9.40 -46.49
CA ALA A 3 -28.91 9.49 -45.75
C ALA A 3 -27.85 8.49 -46.24
N PRO A 4 -26.55 8.69 -45.92
CA PRO A 4 -25.60 7.62 -45.78
C PRO A 4 -25.37 7.27 -44.29
N LEU A 5 -25.27 5.97 -44.04
CA LEU A 5 -25.01 5.34 -42.76
C LEU A 5 -23.67 5.80 -42.16
N ALA A 6 -23.71 6.19 -40.89
CA ALA A 6 -22.53 6.38 -40.06
C ALA A 6 -21.94 5.00 -39.68
N ALA A 7 -20.73 4.73 -40.14
CA ALA A 7 -19.92 3.64 -39.63
C ALA A 7 -19.33 4.06 -38.27
N LEU A 8 -19.90 3.54 -37.18
CA LEU A 8 -19.32 3.60 -35.84
C LEU A 8 -18.02 2.79 -35.84
N ALA A 9 -16.89 3.49 -35.81
CA ALA A 9 -15.60 2.89 -35.51
C ALA A 9 -15.58 2.48 -34.02
N LEU A 10 -15.74 1.18 -33.78
CA LEU A 10 -15.38 0.54 -32.52
C LEU A 10 -13.87 0.72 -32.31
N ILE A 11 -13.49 1.66 -31.45
CA ILE A 11 -12.13 1.73 -30.91
C ILE A 11 -11.99 0.54 -29.96
N GLY A 12 -11.39 -0.53 -30.48
CA GLY A 12 -10.99 -1.68 -29.68
C GLY A 12 -10.00 -1.22 -28.62
N LEU A 13 -10.29 -1.57 -27.37
CA LEU A 13 -9.35 -1.58 -26.25
C LEU A 13 -8.25 -2.61 -26.57
N SER A 14 -7.27 -2.21 -27.38
CA SER A 14 -6.13 -3.05 -27.71
C SER A 14 -5.17 -3.08 -26.51
N ALA A 15 -5.19 -4.24 -25.85
CA ALA A 15 -4.09 -4.88 -25.14
C ALA A 15 -3.23 -4.00 -24.21
N CYS A 16 -3.47 -4.14 -22.91
CA CYS A 16 -2.45 -3.92 -21.89
C CYS A 16 -1.28 -4.87 -22.19
N THR A 17 -0.19 -4.38 -22.77
CA THR A 17 1.06 -5.14 -22.86
C THR A 17 1.65 -5.25 -21.47
N GLU A 18 1.88 -6.46 -21.00
CA GLU A 18 2.63 -6.71 -19.76
C GLU A 18 4.01 -6.02 -19.88
N PRO A 19 4.40 -5.16 -18.91
CA PRO A 19 5.71 -4.52 -18.94
C PRO A 19 6.81 -5.59 -19.08
N PRO A 20 7.88 -5.32 -19.86
CA PRO A 20 8.90 -6.31 -20.13
C PRO A 20 9.62 -6.73 -18.82
N PRO A 21 10.16 -7.97 -18.73
CA PRO A 21 10.68 -8.52 -17.48
C PRO A 21 11.81 -7.71 -16.82
N ASP A 22 12.55 -6.93 -17.61
CA ASP A 22 13.63 -6.03 -17.20
C ASP A 22 13.14 -4.71 -16.58
N ALA A 23 11.86 -4.36 -16.75
CA ALA A 23 11.23 -3.23 -16.08
C ALA A 23 11.01 -3.48 -14.58
N TYR A 24 10.97 -4.74 -14.15
CA TYR A 24 10.85 -5.09 -12.74
C TYR A 24 12.24 -5.08 -12.11
N VAL A 25 12.48 -4.16 -11.17
CA VAL A 25 13.71 -4.18 -10.36
C VAL A 25 13.71 -5.45 -9.50
N THR A 26 14.33 -6.53 -10.00
CA THR A 26 14.54 -7.75 -9.24
C THR A 26 15.64 -7.49 -8.22
N ARG A 27 15.26 -6.98 -7.05
CA ARG A 27 16.13 -7.08 -5.88
C ARG A 27 16.12 -8.55 -5.47
N SER A 28 17.15 -9.29 -5.89
CA SER A 28 17.41 -10.66 -5.43
C SER A 28 17.80 -10.61 -3.95
N VAL A 29 16.80 -10.51 -3.08
CA VAL A 29 16.97 -10.91 -1.70
C VAL A 29 17.12 -12.42 -1.76
N SER A 30 18.29 -12.95 -1.43
CA SER A 30 18.49 -14.38 -1.19
C SER A 30 17.51 -14.81 -0.10
N ALA A 31 16.33 -15.26 -0.51
CA ALA A 31 15.36 -15.88 0.38
C ALA A 31 16.00 -17.18 0.86
N THR A 32 16.30 -17.28 2.15
CA THR A 32 16.51 -18.57 2.80
C THR A 32 15.37 -19.49 2.38
N ALA A 33 15.68 -20.60 1.71
CA ALA A 33 14.66 -21.53 1.24
C ALA A 33 13.83 -22.02 2.43
N GLY A 34 12.53 -21.72 2.43
CA GLY A 34 11.64 -22.11 3.52
C GLY A 34 11.28 -23.59 3.44
N GLU A 35 10.78 -24.14 4.54
CA GLU A 35 10.29 -25.51 4.57
C GLU A 35 9.00 -25.61 3.73
N PRO A 36 8.80 -26.67 2.92
CA PRO A 36 7.57 -26.84 2.16
C PRO A 36 6.33 -26.91 3.07
N ALA A 37 5.33 -26.08 2.79
CA ALA A 37 4.07 -26.00 3.54
C ALA A 37 2.86 -26.48 2.71
N GLY A 38 3.08 -27.18 1.59
CA GLY A 38 2.04 -27.64 0.65
C GLY A 38 1.43 -26.49 -0.16
N THR A 39 0.13 -26.55 -0.45
CA THR A 39 -0.54 -25.55 -1.29
C THR A 39 -1.67 -24.80 -0.58
N ASP A 40 -1.96 -23.60 -1.08
CA ASP A 40 -3.14 -22.81 -0.70
C ASP A 40 -4.41 -23.28 -1.44
N ALA A 41 -5.54 -22.60 -1.25
CA ALA A 41 -6.81 -22.92 -1.91
C ALA A 41 -6.82 -22.66 -3.44
N ARG A 42 -5.77 -22.04 -3.99
CA ARG A 42 -5.54 -21.80 -5.42
C ARG A 42 -4.50 -22.75 -6.01
N ASN A 43 -4.04 -23.73 -5.25
CA ASN A 43 -2.94 -24.62 -5.60
C ASN A 43 -1.59 -23.89 -5.78
N GLU A 44 -1.44 -22.71 -5.21
CA GLU A 44 -0.14 -22.03 -5.15
C GLU A 44 0.75 -22.77 -4.15
N ALA A 45 1.99 -23.07 -4.55
CA ALA A 45 2.97 -23.66 -3.65
C ALA A 45 3.33 -22.67 -2.55
N CYS A 46 3.36 -23.17 -1.31
CA CYS A 46 3.67 -22.39 -0.12
C CYS A 46 4.88 -22.95 0.62
N GLN A 47 5.65 -22.04 1.21
CA GLN A 47 6.77 -22.31 2.09
C GLN A 47 6.57 -21.62 3.43
N VAL A 48 7.16 -22.17 4.48
CA VAL A 48 7.11 -21.60 5.82
C VAL A 48 8.52 -21.32 6.34
N GLN A 49 8.65 -20.22 7.07
CA GLN A 49 9.90 -19.78 7.70
C GLN A 49 9.62 -19.36 9.15
N PRO A 50 10.64 -19.37 10.03
CA PRO A 50 10.54 -18.72 11.33
C PRO A 50 10.09 -17.26 11.16
N GLY A 51 9.04 -16.88 11.87
CA GLY A 51 8.41 -15.58 11.76
C GLY A 51 8.80 -14.63 12.89
N ARG A 52 8.53 -13.34 12.70
CA ARG A 52 8.61 -12.36 13.79
C ARG A 52 7.53 -12.64 14.84
N THR A 53 7.92 -12.61 16.11
CA THR A 53 7.00 -12.75 17.24
C THR A 53 6.12 -11.50 17.35
N PRO A 54 4.79 -11.59 17.19
CA PRO A 54 3.92 -10.44 17.41
C PRO A 54 3.72 -10.18 18.91
N PRO A 55 3.25 -8.97 19.27
CA PRO A 55 2.74 -8.71 20.62
C PRO A 55 1.61 -9.69 20.96
N ALA A 56 1.67 -10.31 22.14
CA ALA A 56 0.68 -11.29 22.58
C ALA A 56 0.53 -11.25 24.11
N ASP A 57 -0.69 -11.48 24.59
CA ASP A 57 -1.00 -11.55 26.03
C ASP A 57 -0.50 -12.84 26.69
N ARG A 58 -0.11 -13.83 25.86
CA ARG A 58 0.39 -15.14 26.28
C ARG A 58 1.77 -15.39 25.68
N ALA A 59 2.57 -16.22 26.34
CA ALA A 59 3.89 -16.61 25.85
C ALA A 59 3.77 -17.25 24.45
N VAL A 60 4.55 -16.72 23.50
CA VAL A 60 4.61 -17.25 22.14
C VAL A 60 5.55 -18.44 22.12
N LEU A 61 5.01 -19.62 21.84
CA LEU A 61 5.79 -20.86 21.70
C LEU A 61 6.50 -20.93 20.35
N ARG A 62 5.82 -20.47 19.30
CA ARG A 62 6.32 -20.51 17.93
C ARG A 62 5.61 -19.48 17.06
N ALA A 63 6.38 -18.72 16.29
CA ALA A 63 5.86 -17.83 15.24
C ALA A 63 6.38 -18.27 13.88
N ARG A 64 5.50 -18.34 12.87
CA ARG A 64 5.82 -18.75 11.50
C ARG A 64 5.21 -17.78 10.50
N GLU A 65 5.97 -17.47 9.46
CA GLU A 65 5.51 -16.72 8.29
C GLU A 65 5.41 -17.67 7.08
N VAL A 66 4.29 -17.57 6.37
CA VAL A 66 3.97 -18.41 5.21
C VAL A 66 4.08 -17.55 3.95
N PHE A 67 4.77 -18.05 2.93
CA PHE A 67 4.95 -17.39 1.64
C PHE A 67 4.36 -18.29 0.55
N CYS A 68 3.46 -17.77 -0.28
CA CYS A 68 2.77 -18.52 -1.32
C CYS A 68 2.89 -17.82 -2.68
N GLY A 69 2.91 -18.60 -3.77
CA GLY A 69 2.76 -18.07 -5.13
C GLY A 69 3.89 -17.14 -5.59
N GLY A 70 5.08 -17.21 -4.98
CA GLY A 70 6.20 -16.32 -5.28
C GLY A 70 6.06 -14.90 -4.72
N TRP A 71 5.04 -14.62 -3.91
CA TRP A 71 4.93 -13.35 -3.21
C TRP A 71 6.05 -13.23 -2.15
N THR A 72 6.75 -12.10 -2.15
CA THR A 72 7.90 -11.86 -1.28
C THR A 72 7.53 -11.40 0.13
N GLN A 73 6.24 -11.12 0.38
CA GLN A 73 5.73 -10.84 1.72
C GLN A 73 4.94 -12.05 2.26
N PRO A 74 4.79 -12.17 3.59
CA PRO A 74 4.03 -13.25 4.19
C PRO A 74 2.56 -13.25 3.73
N ALA A 75 2.17 -14.31 3.03
CA ALA A 75 0.80 -14.68 2.69
C ALA A 75 -0.04 -15.03 3.92
N ALA A 76 0.60 -15.54 4.98
CA ALA A 76 -0.02 -15.72 6.29
C ALA A 76 1.01 -15.69 7.42
N ARG A 77 0.53 -15.50 8.65
CA ARG A 77 1.28 -15.62 9.90
C ARG A 77 0.54 -16.59 10.80
N VAL A 78 1.27 -17.52 11.41
CA VAL A 78 0.70 -18.53 12.31
C VAL A 78 1.51 -18.57 13.60
N VAL A 79 0.84 -18.34 14.72
CA VAL A 79 1.46 -18.16 16.04
C VAL A 79 0.83 -19.10 17.05
N GLU A 80 1.65 -19.97 17.62
CA GLU A 80 1.28 -20.89 18.69
C GLU A 80 1.52 -20.21 20.04
N LEU A 81 0.50 -20.20 20.90
CA LEU A 81 0.55 -19.59 22.22
C LEU A 81 0.48 -20.67 23.31
N GLN A 82 1.13 -20.41 24.43
CA GLN A 82 1.02 -21.26 25.61
C GLN A 82 -0.34 -21.04 26.31
N GLY A 83 -0.94 -22.10 26.85
CA GLY A 83 -2.09 -22.03 27.76
C GLY A 83 -3.32 -22.82 27.30
N GLY A 84 -4.45 -22.59 27.97
CA GLY A 84 -5.74 -23.25 27.67
C GLY A 84 -6.37 -22.78 26.37
N ALA A 85 -7.10 -23.66 25.70
CA ALA A 85 -7.80 -23.40 24.44
C ALA A 85 -9.30 -23.74 24.55
N SER A 86 -9.93 -23.40 25.69
CA SER A 86 -11.38 -23.54 25.86
C SER A 86 -12.16 -22.62 24.92
N GLU A 87 -13.46 -22.87 24.72
CA GLU A 87 -14.30 -21.98 23.90
C GLU A 87 -14.23 -20.51 24.34
N ALA A 88 -14.16 -20.27 25.65
CA ALA A 88 -14.03 -18.93 26.23
C ALA A 88 -12.66 -18.31 25.95
N ASP A 89 -11.59 -19.11 25.97
CA ASP A 89 -10.25 -18.65 25.60
C ASP A 89 -10.19 -18.20 24.13
N LEU A 90 -10.77 -19.01 23.24
CA LEU A 90 -10.82 -18.71 21.81
C LEU A 90 -11.66 -17.46 21.52
N ASP A 91 -12.81 -17.29 22.20
CA ASP A 91 -13.62 -16.08 22.11
C ASP A 91 -12.85 -14.84 22.56
N ALA A 92 -12.15 -14.91 23.70
CA ALA A 92 -11.40 -13.79 24.26
C ALA A 92 -10.26 -13.36 23.33
N LEU A 93 -9.44 -14.29 22.85
CA LEU A 93 -8.33 -14.03 21.92
C LEU A 93 -8.80 -13.47 20.57
N ALA A 94 -10.00 -13.86 20.12
CA ALA A 94 -10.57 -13.37 18.87
C ALA A 94 -11.17 -11.95 19.01
N ALA A 95 -11.62 -11.58 20.22
CA ALA A 95 -12.32 -10.32 20.45
C ALA A 95 -11.39 -9.16 20.86
N SER A 96 -10.32 -9.44 21.62
CA SER A 96 -9.46 -8.39 22.18
C SER A 96 -8.04 -8.89 22.48
N GLY A 97 -7.21 -8.04 23.11
CA GLY A 97 -5.84 -8.35 23.49
C GLY A 97 -4.77 -7.70 22.60
N LEU A 98 -3.51 -7.94 22.95
CA LEU A 98 -2.35 -7.36 22.27
C LEU A 98 -2.24 -7.82 20.81
N TRP A 99 -2.43 -9.12 20.56
CA TRP A 99 -2.39 -9.66 19.19
C TRP A 99 -3.53 -9.08 18.33
N ARG A 100 -4.74 -9.02 18.89
CA ARG A 100 -5.91 -8.47 18.20
C ARG A 100 -5.72 -6.99 17.85
N SER A 101 -5.22 -6.19 18.80
CA SER A 101 -4.93 -4.77 18.59
C SER A 101 -3.84 -4.56 17.54
N TRP A 102 -2.80 -5.39 17.55
CA TRP A 102 -1.73 -5.39 16.55
C TRP A 102 -2.22 -5.79 15.15
N LEU A 103 -3.16 -6.73 15.07
CA LEU A 103 -3.81 -7.12 13.83
C LEU A 103 -4.64 -5.96 13.24
N ASP A 104 -5.44 -5.27 14.07
CA ASP A 104 -6.36 -4.21 13.65
C ASP A 104 -5.67 -2.93 13.11
N GLN A 105 -4.37 -2.79 13.38
CA GLN A 105 -3.52 -1.78 12.74
C GLN A 105 -3.37 -2.02 11.23
N ARG A 106 -3.41 -3.27 10.78
CA ARG A 106 -3.10 -3.66 9.39
C ARG A 106 -4.33 -4.09 8.59
N VAL A 107 -5.37 -4.54 9.28
CA VAL A 107 -6.61 -5.02 8.68
C VAL A 107 -7.83 -4.44 9.40
N THR A 108 -8.98 -4.43 8.72
CA THR A 108 -10.28 -4.13 9.33
C THR A 108 -11.12 -5.39 9.30
N CYS A 109 -11.53 -5.89 10.46
CA CYS A 109 -12.24 -7.16 10.57
C CYS A 109 -13.69 -6.98 11.04
N ALA A 110 -14.56 -7.88 10.58
CA ALA A 110 -15.87 -8.09 11.18
C ALA A 110 -15.75 -8.83 12.53
N ALA A 111 -16.86 -8.90 13.27
CA ALA A 111 -16.95 -9.69 14.49
C ALA A 111 -16.60 -11.17 14.26
N PRO A 112 -15.99 -11.84 15.24
CA PRO A 112 -15.61 -13.25 15.11
C PRO A 112 -16.84 -14.15 14.94
N THR A 113 -16.74 -15.07 13.99
CA THR A 113 -17.76 -16.08 13.72
C THR A 113 -17.25 -17.44 14.20
N ARG A 114 -18.06 -18.15 15.00
CA ARG A 114 -17.74 -19.52 15.42
C ARG A 114 -17.83 -20.46 14.23
N THR A 115 -16.84 -21.32 14.07
CA THR A 115 -16.73 -22.26 12.96
C THR A 115 -15.82 -23.42 13.33
N THR A 116 -15.52 -24.31 12.38
CA THR A 116 -14.58 -25.41 12.54
C THR A 116 -13.52 -25.43 11.44
N ILE A 117 -12.32 -25.84 11.81
CA ILE A 117 -11.21 -26.13 10.89
C ILE A 117 -11.29 -27.59 10.41
N VAL A 118 -10.43 -27.96 9.46
CA VAL A 118 -10.24 -29.36 9.05
C VAL A 118 -10.02 -30.24 10.29
N GLY A 119 -10.76 -31.34 10.36
CA GLY A 119 -10.74 -32.26 11.51
C GLY A 119 -11.70 -31.88 12.65
N GLY A 120 -12.53 -30.85 12.48
CA GLY A 120 -13.61 -30.52 13.42
C GLY A 120 -13.18 -29.70 14.64
N GLY A 121 -11.92 -29.24 14.67
CA GLY A 121 -11.43 -28.36 15.74
C GLY A 121 -12.20 -27.04 15.78
N SER A 122 -12.55 -26.60 16.99
CA SER A 122 -13.28 -25.34 17.19
C SER A 122 -12.41 -24.14 16.83
N ALA A 123 -13.01 -23.18 16.11
CA ALA A 123 -12.32 -21.98 15.68
C ALA A 123 -13.21 -20.75 15.69
N ARG A 124 -12.56 -19.58 15.65
CA ARG A 124 -13.14 -18.27 15.39
C ARG A 124 -12.51 -17.72 14.13
N LEU A 125 -13.35 -17.49 13.12
CA LEU A 125 -12.94 -16.84 11.90
C LEU A 125 -13.40 -15.39 11.92
N LEU A 126 -12.47 -14.49 11.64
CA LEU A 126 -12.75 -13.09 11.39
C LEU A 126 -12.50 -12.83 9.91
N ALA A 127 -13.53 -12.36 9.22
CA ALA A 127 -13.39 -11.91 7.86
C ALA A 127 -12.92 -10.46 7.86
N CYS A 128 -11.80 -10.22 7.20
CA CYS A 128 -11.04 -8.98 7.28
C CYS A 128 -10.77 -8.40 5.89
N THR A 129 -10.43 -7.12 5.85
CA THR A 129 -9.96 -6.41 4.66
C THR A 129 -8.62 -5.77 4.99
N ARG A 130 -7.57 -6.05 4.20
CA ARG A 130 -6.28 -5.37 4.36
C ARG A 130 -6.48 -3.88 4.13
N ARG A 131 -6.02 -3.06 5.06
CA ARG A 131 -6.05 -1.59 4.91
C ARG A 131 -5.20 -1.18 3.70
N ALA A 132 -4.04 -1.81 3.53
CA ALA A 132 -3.25 -1.67 2.32
C ALA A 132 -3.88 -2.45 1.15
N GLY A 133 -4.31 -1.73 0.11
CA GLY A 133 -4.83 -2.30 -1.14
C GLY A 133 -6.24 -2.89 -1.06
N GLY A 134 -6.83 -3.04 0.13
CA GLY A 134 -8.22 -3.49 0.26
C GLY A 134 -8.45 -4.97 0.00
N TRP A 135 -7.39 -5.78 0.05
CA TRP A 135 -7.46 -7.19 -0.29
C TRP A 135 -8.21 -7.99 0.79
N PRO A 136 -9.06 -8.96 0.41
CA PRO A 136 -9.68 -9.86 1.36
C PRO A 136 -8.64 -10.62 2.18
N HIS A 137 -8.87 -10.64 3.50
CA HIS A 137 -7.96 -11.21 4.48
C HIS A 137 -8.79 -11.96 5.52
N VAL A 138 -8.15 -12.83 6.28
CA VAL A 138 -8.79 -13.50 7.39
C VAL A 138 -7.90 -13.48 8.61
N ALA A 139 -8.53 -13.56 9.77
CA ALA A 139 -7.86 -13.98 10.98
C ALA A 139 -8.56 -15.20 11.56
N LEU A 140 -7.78 -16.10 12.12
CA LEU A 140 -8.24 -17.38 12.66
C LEU A 140 -7.69 -17.54 14.08
N VAL A 141 -8.56 -17.88 15.02
CA VAL A 141 -8.19 -18.33 16.36
C VAL A 141 -8.73 -19.74 16.53
N THR A 142 -7.87 -20.71 16.85
CA THR A 142 -8.26 -22.13 16.96
C THR A 142 -7.49 -22.83 18.06
N ALA A 143 -8.04 -23.93 18.58
CA ALA A 143 -7.25 -24.83 19.42
C ALA A 143 -6.18 -25.54 18.59
N GLY A 144 -4.97 -25.66 19.16
CA GLY A 144 -3.86 -26.46 18.63
C GLY A 144 -3.32 -27.43 19.69
N PRO A 145 -2.33 -28.26 19.34
CA PRO A 145 -1.82 -29.32 20.23
C PRO A 145 -1.19 -28.81 21.53
N SER A 146 -0.55 -27.64 21.50
CA SER A 146 0.22 -27.07 22.62
C SER A 146 -0.45 -25.86 23.28
N GLY A 147 -1.69 -25.55 22.88
CA GLY A 147 -2.41 -24.35 23.28
C GLY A 147 -3.14 -23.71 22.09
N PRO A 148 -3.71 -22.49 22.26
CA PRO A 148 -4.40 -21.81 21.18
C PRO A 148 -3.42 -21.32 20.11
N VAL A 149 -3.90 -21.29 18.87
CA VAL A 149 -3.19 -20.76 17.71
C VAL A 149 -3.94 -19.54 17.21
N VAL A 150 -3.22 -18.44 17.01
CA VAL A 150 -3.71 -17.23 16.37
C VAL A 150 -3.01 -17.06 15.02
N ALA A 151 -3.76 -16.71 13.99
CA ALA A 151 -3.25 -16.57 12.65
C ALA A 151 -3.95 -15.47 11.86
N ASP A 152 -3.25 -14.89 10.89
CA ASP A 152 -3.82 -13.97 9.91
C ASP A 152 -3.22 -14.22 8.53
N GLY A 153 -3.97 -14.00 7.45
CA GLY A 153 -3.45 -14.17 6.10
C GLY A 153 -4.45 -13.87 5.00
N VAL A 154 -3.96 -13.91 3.76
CA VAL A 154 -4.82 -13.92 2.56
C VAL A 154 -5.81 -15.07 2.70
N ALA A 155 -7.08 -14.82 2.36
CA ALA A 155 -8.17 -15.78 2.61
C ALA A 155 -7.90 -17.19 2.03
N THR A 156 -7.20 -17.27 0.88
CA THR A 156 -6.87 -18.56 0.25
C THR A 156 -5.76 -19.33 0.94
N SER A 157 -4.97 -18.70 1.81
CA SER A 157 -3.92 -19.34 2.61
C SER A 157 -4.47 -20.19 3.76
N LEU A 158 -5.79 -20.14 4.03
CA LEU A 158 -6.40 -20.83 5.16
C LEU A 158 -6.10 -22.35 5.24
N PRO A 159 -6.06 -23.13 4.15
CA PRO A 159 -5.68 -24.55 4.22
C PRO A 159 -4.26 -24.79 4.73
N VAL A 160 -3.34 -23.84 4.50
CA VAL A 160 -1.98 -23.90 5.04
C VAL A 160 -1.99 -23.51 6.51
N ILE A 161 -2.74 -22.45 6.87
CA ILE A 161 -2.91 -22.01 8.26
C ILE A 161 -3.44 -23.15 9.13
N GLU A 162 -4.50 -23.84 8.70
CA GLU A 162 -5.13 -24.92 9.46
C GLU A 162 -4.19 -26.13 9.65
N ARG A 163 -3.40 -26.49 8.63
CA ARG A 163 -2.39 -27.55 8.75
C ARG A 163 -1.31 -27.18 9.77
N LEU A 164 -0.80 -25.96 9.71
CA LEU A 164 0.20 -25.48 10.66
C LEU A 164 -0.36 -25.39 12.09
N ALA A 165 -1.62 -24.97 12.24
CA ALA A 165 -2.30 -24.87 13.54
C ALA A 165 -2.54 -26.24 14.19
N THR A 166 -2.79 -27.28 13.39
CA THR A 166 -3.00 -28.66 13.88
C THR A 166 -1.70 -29.44 14.06
N GLY A 167 -0.53 -28.82 13.86
CA GLY A 167 0.78 -29.47 13.99
C GLY A 167 1.08 -30.50 12.90
N ARG A 168 0.32 -30.51 11.80
CA ARG A 168 0.54 -31.44 10.67
C ARG A 168 1.63 -30.87 9.76
N SER A 169 2.82 -31.46 9.76
CA SER A 169 3.87 -31.21 8.77
C SER A 169 3.74 -32.18 7.59
N GLY A 170 3.76 -31.67 6.36
CA GLY A 170 3.78 -32.51 5.15
C GLY A 170 2.85 -32.06 4.00
N GLY A 171 3.30 -32.31 2.77
CA GLY A 171 2.65 -31.96 1.49
C GLY A 171 1.52 -32.92 1.06
N GLY A 172 0.65 -33.32 1.98
CA GLY A 172 -0.55 -34.08 1.63
C GLY A 172 -1.60 -33.15 1.02
N GLY A 173 -1.87 -33.32 -0.28
CA GLY A 173 -2.91 -32.59 -1.01
C GLY A 173 -4.32 -32.96 -0.53
N GLY A 174 -5.20 -31.95 -0.51
CA GLY A 174 -6.65 -32.16 -0.40
C GLY A 174 -7.17 -32.51 1.00
N GLY A 175 -6.92 -31.66 2.00
CA GLY A 175 -7.83 -31.61 3.14
C GLY A 175 -9.21 -31.15 2.66
N GLY A 176 -10.28 -31.86 3.04
CA GLY A 176 -11.65 -31.45 2.72
C GLY A 176 -11.90 -29.99 3.08
N ARG A 177 -12.79 -29.31 2.35
CA ARG A 177 -13.08 -27.88 2.58
C ARG A 177 -13.63 -27.71 4.00
N SER A 178 -12.91 -26.99 4.85
CA SER A 178 -13.36 -26.69 6.23
C SER A 178 -14.51 -25.69 6.19
N ALA A 179 -15.35 -25.70 7.24
CA ALA A 179 -16.39 -24.68 7.39
C ALA A 179 -15.77 -23.27 7.48
N ALA A 180 -14.57 -23.14 8.06
CA ALA A 180 -13.82 -21.91 8.07
C ALA A 180 -13.42 -21.46 6.65
N LEU A 181 -12.95 -22.36 5.78
CA LEU A 181 -12.60 -22.03 4.41
C LEU A 181 -13.81 -21.59 3.61
N GLU A 182 -14.95 -22.27 3.76
CA GLU A 182 -16.18 -21.86 3.09
C GLU A 182 -16.60 -20.44 3.47
N LEU A 183 -16.56 -20.12 4.77
CA LEU A 183 -16.87 -18.77 5.26
C LEU A 183 -15.85 -17.73 4.77
N ALA A 184 -14.57 -18.07 4.73
CA ALA A 184 -13.50 -17.19 4.29
C ALA A 184 -13.63 -16.83 2.80
N VAL A 185 -13.96 -17.81 1.96
CA VAL A 185 -14.02 -17.62 0.50
C VAL A 185 -15.39 -17.19 -0.01
N ALA A 186 -16.47 -17.34 0.77
CA ALA A 186 -17.82 -16.93 0.38
C ALA A 186 -17.97 -15.42 0.09
N ARG A 187 -17.05 -14.59 0.61
CA ARG A 187 -17.04 -13.13 0.37
C ARG A 187 -16.17 -12.72 -0.82
N LEU A 188 -15.49 -13.67 -1.45
CA LEU A 188 -14.66 -13.42 -2.61
C LEU A 188 -15.54 -13.37 -3.86
N SER A 189 -15.13 -12.59 -4.85
CA SER A 189 -15.79 -12.59 -6.16
C SER A 189 -15.65 -13.97 -6.82
N ALA A 190 -16.44 -14.22 -7.87
CA ALA A 190 -16.44 -15.49 -8.62
C ALA A 190 -15.04 -15.87 -9.15
N ASP A 191 -14.16 -14.88 -9.36
CA ASP A 191 -12.74 -15.08 -9.65
C ASP A 191 -11.95 -15.19 -8.34
N ALA A 192 -11.65 -16.42 -7.93
CA ALA A 192 -10.85 -16.66 -6.74
C ALA A 192 -9.41 -16.15 -6.94
N PHE A 193 -9.03 -15.11 -6.19
CA PHE A 193 -7.69 -14.51 -6.19
C PHE A 193 -6.74 -15.24 -5.23
N GLY A 194 -5.44 -15.18 -5.50
CA GLY A 194 -4.39 -15.79 -4.67
C GLY A 194 -3.39 -14.77 -4.10
N ALA A 195 -2.38 -15.27 -3.37
CA ALA A 195 -1.29 -14.43 -2.87
C ALA A 195 -0.47 -13.82 -4.02
N ALA A 196 -0.36 -14.53 -5.15
CA ALA A 196 0.32 -14.03 -6.34
C ALA A 196 -0.36 -12.79 -6.94
N ASP A 197 -1.69 -12.70 -6.91
CA ASP A 197 -2.44 -11.52 -7.40
C ASP A 197 -2.12 -10.27 -6.57
N VAL A 198 -2.10 -10.44 -5.25
CA VAL A 198 -1.72 -9.39 -4.30
C VAL A 198 -0.28 -8.93 -4.57
N GLY A 199 0.64 -9.88 -4.70
CA GLY A 199 2.05 -9.59 -5.01
C GLY A 199 2.24 -8.87 -6.34
N ARG A 200 1.58 -9.32 -7.40
CA ARG A 200 1.62 -8.68 -8.73
C ARG A 200 1.12 -7.23 -8.67
N TYR A 201 0.00 -7.00 -7.98
CA TYR A 201 -0.51 -5.63 -7.78
C TYR A 201 0.49 -4.75 -7.03
N GLU A 202 1.04 -5.22 -5.91
CA GLU A 202 1.98 -4.44 -5.11
C GLU A 202 3.25 -4.09 -5.90
N GLN A 203 3.75 -5.03 -6.70
CA GLN A 203 4.89 -4.81 -7.62
C GLN A 203 4.57 -3.77 -8.69
N LEU A 204 3.43 -3.89 -9.37
CA LEU A 204 3.02 -2.95 -10.42
C LEU A 204 2.79 -1.54 -9.86
N MET A 205 2.19 -1.42 -8.68
CA MET A 205 2.02 -0.14 -8.00
C MET A 205 3.35 0.48 -7.57
N ALA A 206 4.32 -0.33 -7.13
CA ALA A 206 5.66 0.15 -6.80
C ALA A 206 6.39 0.62 -8.07
N LEU A 207 6.40 -0.21 -9.11
CA LEU A 207 6.99 0.11 -10.40
C LEU A 207 6.42 1.40 -10.99
N GLY A 208 5.09 1.54 -11.01
CA GLY A 208 4.43 2.77 -11.48
C GLY A 208 4.82 4.00 -10.68
N ARG A 209 5.01 3.88 -9.35
CA ARG A 209 5.48 5.00 -8.52
C ARG A 209 6.92 5.38 -8.84
N ASP A 210 7.79 4.39 -8.97
CA ASP A 210 9.21 4.62 -9.22
C ASP A 210 9.40 5.25 -10.62
N LEU A 211 8.78 4.68 -11.65
CA LEU A 211 8.78 5.23 -13.01
C LEU A 211 8.19 6.64 -13.09
N ASN A 212 7.10 6.90 -12.36
CA ASN A 212 6.52 8.24 -12.32
C ASN A 212 7.41 9.24 -11.58
N GLN A 213 8.21 8.81 -10.60
CA GLN A 213 9.16 9.67 -9.90
C GLN A 213 10.40 9.97 -10.72
N THR A 214 10.81 9.07 -11.61
CA THR A 214 11.87 9.29 -12.61
C THR A 214 11.36 9.89 -13.91
N GLU A 215 10.11 10.36 -13.92
CA GLU A 215 9.48 11.06 -15.04
C GLU A 215 9.30 10.20 -16.31
N ASN A 216 9.46 8.87 -16.21
CA ASN A 216 9.05 7.92 -17.25
C ASN A 216 7.53 7.67 -17.18
N PHE A 217 6.76 8.70 -17.58
CA PHE A 217 5.32 8.69 -17.39
C PHE A 217 4.58 7.63 -18.21
N ALA A 218 5.04 7.32 -19.42
CA ALA A 218 4.41 6.32 -20.28
C ALA A 218 4.49 4.91 -19.68
N ALA A 219 5.68 4.47 -19.26
CA ALA A 219 5.82 3.16 -18.62
C ALA A 219 5.11 3.11 -17.26
N ALA A 220 5.07 4.22 -16.52
CA ALA A 220 4.30 4.30 -15.29
C ALA A 220 2.78 4.14 -15.53
N GLU A 221 2.25 4.71 -16.63
CA GLU A 221 0.86 4.57 -17.03
C GLU A 221 0.49 3.09 -17.25
N ASP A 222 1.33 2.35 -17.97
CA ASP A 222 1.14 0.93 -18.23
C ASP A 222 1.12 0.11 -16.93
N ALA A 223 2.06 0.39 -16.03
CA ALA A 223 2.12 -0.27 -14.73
C ALA A 223 0.86 0.02 -13.88
N TYR A 224 0.41 1.28 -13.82
CA TYR A 224 -0.79 1.63 -13.05
C TYR A 224 -2.08 1.07 -13.66
N ARG A 225 -2.21 1.04 -15.00
CA ARG A 225 -3.35 0.38 -15.64
C ARG A 225 -3.38 -1.11 -15.37
N ALA A 226 -2.23 -1.78 -15.47
CA ALA A 226 -2.13 -3.20 -15.15
C ALA A 226 -2.48 -3.47 -13.68
N ALA A 227 -2.01 -2.63 -12.74
CA ALA A 227 -2.37 -2.73 -11.33
C ALA A 227 -3.89 -2.56 -11.11
N LEU A 228 -4.49 -1.52 -11.70
CA LEU A 228 -5.93 -1.29 -11.61
C LEU A 228 -6.72 -2.45 -12.20
N ALA A 229 -6.29 -3.03 -13.32
CA ALA A 229 -6.94 -4.19 -13.94
C ALA A 229 -6.91 -5.44 -13.04
N VAL A 230 -5.78 -5.72 -12.37
CA VAL A 230 -5.69 -6.80 -11.37
C VAL A 230 -6.69 -6.56 -10.25
N GLN A 231 -6.75 -5.33 -9.73
CA GLN A 231 -7.61 -4.98 -8.61
C GLN A 231 -9.11 -4.98 -8.98
N GLU A 232 -9.48 -4.45 -10.15
CA GLU A 232 -10.87 -4.46 -10.63
C GLU A 232 -11.37 -5.87 -10.94
N ARG A 233 -10.51 -6.77 -11.45
CA ARG A 233 -10.86 -8.18 -11.66
C ARG A 233 -11.21 -8.87 -10.34
N VAL A 234 -10.41 -8.65 -9.30
CA VAL A 234 -10.59 -9.34 -8.00
C VAL A 234 -11.69 -8.69 -7.15
N LEU A 235 -11.66 -7.37 -7.01
CA LEU A 235 -12.52 -6.64 -6.07
C LEU A 235 -13.82 -6.14 -6.70
N GLY A 236 -13.86 -6.04 -8.03
CA GLY A 236 -14.91 -5.36 -8.78
C GLY A 236 -14.60 -3.87 -9.00
N ARG A 237 -15.16 -3.33 -10.09
CA ARG A 237 -14.93 -1.94 -10.54
C ARG A 237 -15.36 -0.88 -9.54
N ASP A 238 -16.46 -1.10 -8.82
CA ASP A 238 -17.01 -0.10 -7.88
C ASP A 238 -16.56 -0.33 -6.43
N ASN A 239 -15.57 -1.19 -6.23
CA ASN A 239 -15.01 -1.43 -4.91
C ASN A 239 -14.24 -0.19 -4.43
N PRO A 240 -14.51 0.31 -3.20
CA PRO A 240 -13.84 1.49 -2.67
C PRO A 240 -12.31 1.46 -2.71
N ASN A 241 -11.71 0.27 -2.64
CA ASN A 241 -10.26 0.13 -2.57
C ASN A 241 -9.55 0.31 -3.92
N THR A 242 -10.27 0.30 -5.05
CA THR A 242 -9.69 0.60 -6.37
C THR A 242 -9.31 2.09 -6.52
N ALA A 243 -9.82 2.95 -5.63
CA ALA A 243 -9.54 4.37 -5.62
C ALA A 243 -8.04 4.69 -5.60
N THR A 244 -7.22 3.94 -4.86
CA THR A 244 -5.77 4.20 -4.79
C THR A 244 -5.09 4.03 -6.14
N ALA A 245 -5.32 2.92 -6.86
CA ALA A 245 -4.74 2.73 -8.19
C ALA A 245 -5.25 3.77 -9.20
N MET A 246 -6.56 4.12 -9.13
CA MET A 246 -7.13 5.19 -9.96
C MET A 246 -6.46 6.55 -9.71
N LEU A 247 -6.22 6.90 -8.46
CA LEU A 247 -5.57 8.16 -8.07
C LEU A 247 -4.16 8.25 -8.67
N HIS A 248 -3.37 7.19 -8.54
CA HIS A 248 -2.02 7.14 -9.10
C HIS A 248 -2.02 7.26 -10.63
N LEU A 249 -2.91 6.54 -11.32
CA LEU A 249 -3.10 6.68 -12.76
C LEU A 249 -3.53 8.10 -13.14
N ALA A 250 -4.45 8.71 -12.39
CA ALA A 250 -4.94 10.06 -12.67
C ALA A 250 -3.84 11.13 -12.58
N VAL A 251 -3.00 11.08 -11.54
CA VAL A 251 -1.86 12.02 -11.44
C VAL A 251 -0.84 11.79 -12.53
N ASN A 252 -0.56 10.55 -12.88
CA ASN A 252 0.34 10.23 -14.00
C ASN A 252 -0.20 10.81 -15.32
N LEU A 253 -1.48 10.60 -15.64
CA LEU A 253 -2.14 11.19 -16.82
C LEU A 253 -2.11 12.73 -16.78
N SER A 254 -2.33 13.30 -15.60
CA SER A 254 -2.23 14.75 -15.39
C SER A 254 -0.82 15.29 -15.68
N ASN A 255 0.23 14.56 -15.29
CA ASN A 255 1.62 14.93 -15.59
C ASN A 255 1.91 14.89 -17.10
N GLN A 256 1.24 13.99 -17.82
CA GLN A 256 1.26 13.91 -19.29
C GLN A 256 0.33 14.92 -19.98
N ARG A 257 -0.19 15.92 -19.26
CA ARG A 257 -1.12 16.95 -19.77
C ARG A 257 -2.48 16.42 -20.24
N ARG A 258 -2.83 15.17 -19.96
CA ARG A 258 -4.13 14.56 -20.28
C ARG A 258 -5.16 14.88 -19.19
N LEU A 259 -5.45 16.18 -19.04
CA LEU A 259 -6.19 16.72 -17.90
C LEU A 259 -7.63 16.19 -17.80
N ALA A 260 -8.34 16.06 -18.92
CA ALA A 260 -9.74 15.60 -18.91
C ALA A 260 -9.87 14.14 -18.42
N GLU A 261 -8.97 13.27 -18.87
CA GLU A 261 -8.95 11.86 -18.45
C GLU A 261 -8.55 11.72 -16.98
N ALA A 262 -7.58 12.52 -16.53
CA ALA A 262 -7.21 12.58 -15.12
C ALA A 262 -8.41 13.01 -14.24
N GLN A 263 -9.16 14.03 -14.65
CA GLN A 263 -10.31 14.54 -13.91
C GLN A 263 -11.39 13.46 -13.73
N VAL A 264 -11.71 12.69 -14.78
CA VAL A 264 -12.69 11.59 -14.69
C VAL A 264 -12.29 10.56 -13.63
N LEU A 265 -11.01 10.17 -13.59
CA LEU A 265 -10.51 9.22 -12.60
C LEU A 265 -10.48 9.82 -11.18
N LEU A 266 -10.13 11.11 -11.03
CA LEU A 266 -10.15 11.81 -9.75
C LEU A 266 -11.58 11.95 -9.19
N ASP A 267 -12.58 12.14 -10.05
CA ASP A 267 -13.98 12.17 -9.66
C ASP A 267 -14.47 10.80 -9.24
N ARG A 268 -14.21 9.76 -10.04
CA ARG A 268 -14.55 8.38 -9.66
C ARG A 268 -13.89 7.98 -8.33
N ALA A 269 -12.58 8.21 -8.18
CA ALA A 269 -11.87 7.89 -6.96
C ALA A 269 -12.42 8.65 -5.74
N ALA A 270 -12.82 9.92 -5.89
CA ALA A 270 -13.40 10.71 -4.80
C ALA A 270 -14.73 10.14 -4.30
N THR A 271 -15.56 9.55 -5.17
CA THR A 271 -16.82 8.91 -4.75
C THR A 271 -16.60 7.63 -3.93
N LEU A 272 -15.47 6.95 -4.18
CA LEU A 272 -15.10 5.68 -3.57
C LEU A 272 -14.31 5.86 -2.27
N ALA A 273 -13.43 6.86 -2.22
CA ALA A 273 -12.45 7.08 -1.15
C ALA A 273 -13.01 7.08 0.29
N PRO A 274 -14.21 7.65 0.61
CA PRO A 274 -14.74 7.64 1.97
C PRO A 274 -15.00 6.24 2.55
N ARG A 275 -15.11 5.22 1.69
CA ARG A 275 -15.37 3.83 2.08
C ARG A 275 -14.14 2.92 1.90
N ALA A 276 -13.00 3.47 1.50
CA ALA A 276 -11.77 2.70 1.34
C ALA A 276 -11.21 2.27 2.70
N ALA A 277 -10.57 1.09 2.73
CA ALA A 277 -9.98 0.56 3.97
C ALA A 277 -8.71 1.31 4.39
N ASP A 278 -7.99 1.92 3.43
CA ASP A 278 -6.87 2.83 3.70
C ASP A 278 -7.41 4.19 4.16
N PRO A 279 -7.22 4.57 5.44
CA PRO A 279 -7.73 5.83 5.98
C PRO A 279 -7.06 7.07 5.35
N ALA A 280 -5.92 6.91 4.67
CA ALA A 280 -5.24 8.01 3.98
C ALA A 280 -5.86 8.33 2.61
N THR A 281 -6.76 7.50 2.09
CA THR A 281 -7.35 7.67 0.75
C THR A 281 -8.04 9.02 0.56
N PRO A 282 -8.87 9.53 1.49
CA PRO A 282 -9.49 10.85 1.34
C PRO A 282 -8.46 12.00 1.26
N ALA A 283 -7.43 11.97 2.10
CA ALA A 283 -6.33 12.96 2.04
C ALA A 283 -5.57 12.87 0.70
N ARG A 284 -5.38 11.65 0.18
CA ARG A 284 -4.74 11.41 -1.11
C ARG A 284 -5.55 11.94 -2.29
N VAL A 285 -6.88 11.85 -2.25
CA VAL A 285 -7.76 12.49 -3.25
C VAL A 285 -7.48 13.99 -3.32
N LEU A 286 -7.49 14.68 -2.17
CA LEU A 286 -7.24 16.11 -2.10
C LEU A 286 -5.83 16.47 -2.58
N HIS A 287 -4.82 15.71 -2.16
CA HIS A 287 -3.44 15.88 -2.60
C HIS A 287 -3.35 15.80 -4.13
N TYR A 288 -3.95 14.77 -4.71
CA TYR A 288 -3.81 14.48 -6.14
C TYR A 288 -4.67 15.41 -7.01
N ARG A 289 -5.82 15.88 -6.50
CA ARG A 289 -6.57 16.99 -7.09
C ARG A 289 -5.78 18.30 -7.04
N GLY A 290 -5.05 18.57 -5.96
CA GLY A 290 -4.16 19.73 -5.86
C GLY A 290 -3.00 19.69 -6.87
N LEU A 291 -2.39 18.52 -7.06
CA LEU A 291 -1.42 18.29 -8.14
C LEU A 291 -2.03 18.48 -9.52
N HIS A 292 -3.24 17.98 -9.74
CA HIS A 292 -3.96 18.17 -10.99
C HIS A 292 -4.24 19.65 -11.27
N ALA A 293 -4.68 20.41 -10.26
CA ALA A 293 -4.88 21.85 -10.35
C ALA A 293 -3.57 22.60 -10.66
N LEU A 294 -2.44 22.21 -10.06
CA LEU A 294 -1.12 22.75 -10.43
C LEU A 294 -0.78 22.52 -11.90
N ASN A 295 -1.06 21.32 -12.42
CA ASN A 295 -0.83 21.01 -13.83
C ASN A 295 -1.80 21.79 -14.73
N ALA A 296 -3.03 22.01 -14.30
CA ALA A 296 -4.01 22.87 -14.99
C ALA A 296 -3.67 24.37 -14.93
N GLY A 297 -2.69 24.78 -14.11
CA GLY A 297 -2.28 26.18 -13.95
C GLY A 297 -3.02 26.93 -12.83
N ASP A 298 -3.92 26.27 -12.10
CA ASP A 298 -4.66 26.85 -10.99
C ASP A 298 -3.92 26.65 -9.66
N ALA A 299 -2.93 27.51 -9.42
CA ALA A 299 -2.13 27.46 -8.20
C ALA A 299 -2.93 27.82 -6.93
N ALA A 300 -3.98 28.63 -7.05
CA ALA A 300 -4.79 29.03 -5.90
C ALA A 300 -5.66 27.86 -5.40
N ALA A 301 -6.39 27.20 -6.32
CA ALA A 301 -7.16 26.01 -5.97
C ALA A 301 -6.26 24.88 -5.47
N ALA A 302 -5.08 24.70 -6.09
CA ALA A 302 -4.11 23.73 -5.64
C ALA A 302 -3.68 23.97 -4.19
N ALA A 303 -3.33 25.20 -3.82
CA ALA A 303 -2.87 25.53 -2.47
C ALA A 303 -3.94 25.18 -1.41
N ALA A 304 -5.22 25.47 -1.69
CA ALA A 304 -6.33 25.17 -0.79
C ALA A 304 -6.57 23.66 -0.64
N MET A 305 -6.54 22.90 -1.74
CA MET A 305 -6.70 21.44 -1.68
C MET A 305 -5.54 20.75 -0.95
N LEU A 306 -4.30 21.23 -1.19
CA LEU A 306 -3.11 20.67 -0.57
C LEU A 306 -3.06 20.95 0.92
N GLU A 307 -3.54 22.12 1.37
CA GLU A 307 -3.68 22.42 2.80
C GLU A 307 -4.64 21.45 3.51
N GLN A 308 -5.78 21.15 2.88
CA GLN A 308 -6.72 20.16 3.42
C GLN A 308 -6.11 18.74 3.41
N ALA A 309 -5.34 18.40 2.38
CA ALA A 309 -4.62 17.13 2.32
C ALA A 309 -3.57 17.01 3.44
N GLU A 310 -2.82 18.09 3.72
CA GLU A 310 -1.87 18.14 4.84
C GLU A 310 -2.57 17.85 6.17
N ALA A 311 -3.71 18.50 6.44
CA ALA A 311 -4.47 18.26 7.67
C ALA A 311 -4.95 16.80 7.77
N GLY A 312 -5.43 16.24 6.66
CA GLY A 312 -5.87 14.84 6.59
C GLY A 312 -4.75 13.84 6.85
N TYR A 313 -3.57 14.04 6.25
CA TYR A 313 -2.42 13.18 6.53
C TYR A 313 -1.90 13.38 7.96
N ALA A 314 -1.82 14.61 8.45
CA ALA A 314 -1.31 14.91 9.79
C ALA A 314 -2.13 14.23 10.89
N ALA A 315 -3.45 14.08 10.70
CA ALA A 315 -4.32 13.36 11.62
C ALA A 315 -4.01 11.85 11.72
N LEU A 316 -3.31 11.29 10.73
CA LEU A 316 -2.92 9.87 10.66
C LEU A 316 -1.46 9.64 11.06
N VAL A 317 -0.65 10.69 11.13
CA VAL A 317 0.74 10.60 11.56
C VAL A 317 0.76 10.47 13.09
N PRO A 318 1.40 9.42 13.64
CA PRO A 318 1.53 9.27 15.10
C PRO A 318 2.27 10.47 15.69
N ASN A 319 2.09 10.75 16.98
CA ASN A 319 2.80 11.85 17.63
C ASN A 319 4.29 11.50 17.79
N ILE A 320 5.09 11.84 16.76
CA ILE A 320 6.53 11.56 16.69
C ILE A 320 7.31 12.26 17.82
N ASN A 321 6.76 13.30 18.46
CA ASN A 321 7.42 13.99 19.57
C ASN A 321 7.38 13.23 20.91
N ALA A 322 6.51 12.22 21.05
CA ALA A 322 6.41 11.41 22.27
C ALA A 322 7.42 10.24 22.31
N SER A 323 8.10 9.94 21.21
CA SER A 323 8.93 8.73 21.04
C SER A 323 10.43 9.06 21.13
N ARG A 324 10.85 9.78 22.18
CA ARG A 324 12.24 10.22 22.35
C ARG A 324 13.09 9.28 23.22
N GLU A 325 12.54 8.14 23.65
CA GLU A 325 13.18 7.18 24.56
C GLU A 325 13.31 5.74 23.99
N GLY A 326 12.96 5.51 22.72
CA GLY A 326 13.13 4.21 22.06
C GLY A 326 14.17 4.27 20.95
N ASP A 327 14.96 3.21 20.79
CA ASP A 327 15.89 3.01 19.67
C ASP A 327 15.19 3.37 18.34
N GLY A 328 15.78 4.29 17.58
CA GLY A 328 15.14 4.97 16.43
C GLY A 328 14.85 4.08 15.22
N THR A 329 14.84 2.76 15.41
CA THR A 329 14.63 1.71 14.42
C THR A 329 13.18 1.23 14.33
N ASP A 330 12.31 1.56 15.29
CA ASP A 330 10.93 1.05 15.38
C ASP A 330 9.84 2.09 15.01
N LEU A 331 10.24 3.31 14.65
CA LEU A 331 9.33 4.45 14.61
C LEU A 331 8.23 4.37 13.53
N LEU A 332 8.35 3.50 12.53
CA LEU A 332 7.27 3.22 11.58
C LEU A 332 7.33 1.78 11.04
N ALA A 333 7.06 0.78 11.89
CA ALA A 333 6.79 -0.58 11.40
C ALA A 333 5.44 -0.69 10.64
N ASP A 334 4.56 0.31 10.77
CA ASP A 334 3.25 0.37 10.13
C ASP A 334 3.32 1.04 8.73
N PRO A 335 3.06 0.29 7.64
CA PRO A 335 3.03 0.83 6.27
C PRO A 335 2.04 1.98 6.06
N LEU A 336 0.94 2.04 6.83
CA LEU A 336 -0.04 3.11 6.71
C LEU A 336 0.50 4.42 7.27
N GLN A 337 1.14 4.36 8.44
CA GLN A 337 1.78 5.53 9.04
C GLN A 337 2.93 6.02 8.17
N GLN A 338 3.73 5.10 7.60
CA GLN A 338 4.72 5.46 6.58
C GLN A 338 4.05 6.19 5.40
N SER A 339 2.96 5.65 4.84
CA SER A 339 2.25 6.29 3.74
C SER A 339 1.72 7.67 4.10
N ALA A 340 1.20 7.86 5.33
CA ALA A 340 0.72 9.15 5.81
C ALA A 340 1.84 10.17 5.98
N VAL A 341 2.99 9.78 6.54
CA VAL A 341 4.17 10.65 6.68
C VAL A 341 4.70 11.09 5.31
N LEU A 342 4.84 10.15 4.38
CA LEU A 342 5.29 10.45 3.01
C LEU A 342 4.28 11.34 2.28
N GLY A 343 2.98 11.07 2.46
CA GLY A 343 1.88 11.88 1.93
C GLY A 343 1.90 13.32 2.45
N LEU A 344 2.08 13.50 3.77
CA LEU A 344 2.18 14.81 4.41
C LEU A 344 3.36 15.62 3.88
N ALA A 345 4.54 15.00 3.80
CA ALA A 345 5.74 15.67 3.29
C ALA A 345 5.58 16.10 1.82
N GLU A 346 5.01 15.23 0.98
CA GLU A 346 4.76 15.57 -0.42
C GLU A 346 3.64 16.60 -0.60
N ALA A 347 2.58 16.57 0.21
CA ALA A 347 1.53 17.57 0.18
C ALA A 347 2.09 18.96 0.52
N LYS A 348 2.90 19.06 1.59
CA LYS A 348 3.64 20.29 1.96
C LYS A 348 4.52 20.81 0.83
N ARG A 349 5.34 19.93 0.23
CA ARG A 349 6.22 20.30 -0.88
C ARG A 349 5.42 20.82 -2.08
N ASN A 350 4.31 20.16 -2.43
CA ASN A 350 3.46 20.61 -3.53
C ASN A 350 2.73 21.92 -3.21
N ARG A 351 2.28 22.12 -1.97
CA ARG A 351 1.65 23.39 -1.57
C ARG A 351 2.65 24.52 -1.65
N ALA A 352 3.90 24.28 -1.30
CA ALA A 352 4.96 25.28 -1.47
C ALA A 352 5.17 25.65 -2.95
N VAL A 353 5.09 24.71 -3.89
CA VAL A 353 5.10 25.02 -5.33
C VAL A 353 3.95 25.98 -5.66
N ALA A 354 2.74 25.66 -5.21
CA ALA A 354 1.54 26.49 -5.43
C ALA A 354 1.72 27.92 -4.87
N LEU A 355 2.15 28.03 -3.60
CA LEU A 355 2.43 29.30 -2.93
C LEU A 355 3.48 30.13 -3.67
N SER A 356 4.54 29.48 -4.14
CA SER A 356 5.62 30.15 -4.85
C SER A 356 5.15 30.71 -6.20
N ARG A 357 4.25 30.01 -6.91
CA ARG A 357 3.62 30.51 -8.15
C ARG A 357 2.66 31.68 -7.91
N THR A 358 2.10 31.82 -6.71
CA THR A 358 1.25 32.95 -6.33
C THR A 358 2.02 34.09 -5.63
N GLY A 359 3.35 34.13 -5.75
CA GLY A 359 4.19 35.19 -5.17
C GLY A 359 4.47 35.05 -3.66
N ARG A 360 4.00 33.99 -3.01
CA ARG A 360 4.20 33.73 -1.57
C ARG A 360 5.49 32.92 -1.33
N GLY A 361 6.60 33.40 -1.88
CA GLY A 361 7.88 32.68 -1.91
C GLY A 361 8.48 32.39 -0.54
N GLN A 362 8.37 33.31 0.41
CA GLN A 362 8.91 33.12 1.77
C GLN A 362 8.18 31.98 2.50
N GLU A 363 6.86 31.94 2.40
CA GLU A 363 6.04 30.87 2.96
C GLU A 363 6.35 29.52 2.30
N ALA A 364 6.58 29.52 0.98
CA ALA A 364 6.99 28.32 0.25
C ALA A 364 8.32 27.73 0.76
N THR A 365 9.35 28.57 0.98
CA THR A 365 10.64 28.12 1.54
C THR A 365 10.47 27.52 2.93
N ALA A 366 9.70 28.17 3.81
CA ALA A 366 9.43 27.65 5.16
C ALA A 366 8.72 26.29 5.11
N LEU A 367 7.69 26.17 4.27
CA LEU A 367 6.87 24.96 4.17
C LEU A 367 7.65 23.75 3.61
N VAL A 368 8.57 23.96 2.66
CA VAL A 368 9.45 22.88 2.17
C VAL A 368 10.49 22.46 3.20
N ALA A 369 10.99 23.39 4.02
CA ALA A 369 11.86 23.05 5.13
C ALA A 369 11.11 22.19 6.17
N GLU A 370 9.85 22.51 6.48
CA GLU A 370 8.99 21.67 7.32
C GLU A 370 8.79 20.27 6.72
N ALA A 371 8.51 20.17 5.42
CA ALA A 371 8.34 18.89 4.74
C ALA A 371 9.55 17.95 4.93
N ARG A 372 10.77 18.49 4.80
CA ARG A 372 12.01 17.74 5.06
C ARG A 372 12.17 17.37 6.53
N GLN A 373 11.71 18.22 7.44
CA GLN A 373 11.76 17.94 8.88
C GLN A 373 10.81 16.81 9.28
N VAL A 374 9.62 16.74 8.69
CA VAL A 374 8.68 15.62 8.88
C VAL A 374 9.34 14.29 8.51
N LEU A 375 9.96 14.22 7.34
CA LEU A 375 10.70 13.06 6.85
C LEU A 375 11.83 12.65 7.80
N ARG A 376 12.68 13.62 8.19
CA ARG A 376 13.82 13.36 9.07
C ARG A 376 13.41 12.86 10.45
N ARG A 377 12.39 13.47 11.07
CA ARG A 377 11.89 13.05 12.39
C ARG A 377 11.31 11.64 12.37
N ALA A 378 10.75 11.24 11.23
CA ALA A 378 10.21 9.89 11.02
C ALA A 378 11.28 8.85 10.65
N GLY A 379 12.56 9.22 10.50
CA GLY A 379 13.60 8.32 9.99
C GLY A 379 13.41 7.93 8.52
N LEU A 380 12.53 8.61 7.79
CA LEU A 380 12.21 8.33 6.39
C LEU A 380 12.85 9.40 5.51
N GLU A 381 14.10 9.21 5.08
CA GLU A 381 14.76 10.12 4.13
C GLU A 381 15.01 9.49 2.73
N PRO A 382 13.97 9.09 1.96
CA PRO A 382 14.14 8.60 0.60
C PRO A 382 14.85 9.64 -0.28
N ASN A 383 15.90 9.22 -0.97
CA ASN A 383 16.75 10.13 -1.75
C ASN A 383 15.97 10.92 -2.82
N MET A 384 15.05 10.28 -3.57
CA MET A 384 14.20 10.98 -4.55
C MET A 384 13.36 12.09 -3.93
N MET A 385 12.71 11.82 -2.79
CA MET A 385 11.82 12.78 -2.14
C MET A 385 12.61 13.95 -1.55
N VAL A 386 13.72 13.66 -0.86
CA VAL A 386 14.60 14.69 -0.30
C VAL A 386 15.21 15.55 -1.41
N GLY A 387 15.66 14.95 -2.50
CA GLY A 387 16.17 15.68 -3.68
C GLY A 387 15.14 16.63 -4.28
N ARG A 388 13.89 16.16 -4.47
CA ARG A 388 12.79 17.00 -4.97
C ARG A 388 12.41 18.13 -4.02
N ALA A 389 12.42 17.88 -2.71
CA ALA A 389 12.19 18.93 -1.72
C ALA A 389 13.29 20.01 -1.80
N LEU A 390 14.56 19.62 -1.81
CA LEU A 390 15.69 20.55 -1.98
C LEU A 390 15.58 21.37 -3.29
N ARG A 391 15.25 20.72 -4.40
CA ARG A 391 15.01 21.39 -5.70
C ARG A 391 13.85 22.40 -5.62
N THR A 392 12.77 22.05 -4.92
CA THR A 392 11.61 22.94 -4.74
C THR A 392 11.98 24.17 -3.91
N GLU A 393 12.74 23.99 -2.83
CA GLU A 393 13.25 25.09 -1.99
C GLU A 393 14.16 26.02 -2.77
N ALA A 394 15.09 25.47 -3.55
CA ALA A 394 15.97 26.24 -4.42
C ALA A 394 15.18 27.10 -5.42
N GLY A 395 14.14 26.54 -6.04
CA GLY A 395 13.27 27.28 -6.95
C GLY A 395 12.53 28.44 -6.28
N ALA A 396 12.11 28.28 -5.03
CA ALA A 396 11.53 29.37 -4.24
C ALA A 396 12.58 30.45 -3.90
N ASP A 397 13.79 30.05 -3.51
CA ASP A 397 14.88 30.97 -3.19
C ASP A 397 15.37 31.76 -4.42
N ILE A 398 15.38 31.17 -5.62
CA ILE A 398 15.68 31.87 -6.88
C ILE A 398 14.69 33.01 -7.10
N ARG A 399 13.38 32.76 -6.91
CA ARG A 399 12.33 33.80 -7.05
C ARG A 399 12.46 34.92 -6.02
N LEU A 400 13.10 34.65 -4.88
CA LEU A 400 13.42 35.64 -3.85
C LEU A 400 14.78 36.34 -4.06
N GLY A 401 15.51 36.04 -5.13
CA GLY A 401 16.85 36.58 -5.38
C GLY A 401 17.96 35.97 -4.53
N ARG A 402 17.71 34.86 -3.83
CA ARG A 402 18.67 34.19 -2.93
C ARG A 402 19.51 33.15 -3.67
N THR A 403 20.23 33.60 -4.70
CA THR A 403 20.92 32.71 -5.67
C THR A 403 22.00 31.82 -5.05
N VAL A 404 22.77 32.31 -4.07
CA VAL A 404 23.81 31.51 -3.39
C VAL A 404 23.21 30.37 -2.56
N ALA A 405 22.11 30.64 -1.83
CA ALA A 405 21.41 29.63 -1.07
C ALA A 405 20.78 28.57 -2.00
N ALA A 406 20.16 29.03 -3.10
CA ALA A 406 19.60 28.15 -4.11
C ALA A 406 20.67 27.24 -4.76
N ALA A 407 21.85 27.75 -5.08
CA ALA A 407 22.94 26.95 -5.64
C ALA A 407 23.35 25.80 -4.71
N SER A 408 23.55 26.08 -3.43
CA SER A 408 23.88 25.05 -2.43
C SER A 408 22.77 23.99 -2.28
N LEU A 409 21.50 24.40 -2.34
CA LEU A 409 20.37 23.47 -2.30
C LEU A 409 20.32 22.57 -3.54
N LEU A 410 20.61 23.11 -4.73
CA LEU A 410 20.65 22.35 -5.99
C LEU A 410 21.80 21.34 -6.03
N GLU A 411 22.98 21.69 -5.53
CA GLU A 411 24.11 20.76 -5.41
C GLU A 411 23.74 19.55 -4.53
N ARG A 412 23.12 19.81 -3.38
CA ARG A 412 22.64 18.75 -2.48
C ARG A 412 21.52 17.93 -3.11
N ALA A 413 20.62 18.57 -3.86
CA ALA A 413 19.57 17.87 -4.60
C ALA A 413 20.17 16.92 -5.65
N ALA A 414 21.16 17.38 -6.42
CA ALA A 414 21.87 16.57 -7.41
C ALA A 414 22.55 15.35 -6.77
N GLY A 415 23.20 15.52 -5.61
CA GLY A 415 23.77 14.41 -4.85
C GLY A 415 22.72 13.36 -4.44
N ARG A 416 21.53 13.80 -4.01
CA ARG A 416 20.42 12.89 -3.67
C ARG A 416 19.89 12.16 -4.91
N PHE A 417 19.70 12.85 -6.03
CA PHE A 417 19.26 12.22 -7.28
C PHE A 417 20.28 11.20 -7.81
N GLY A 418 21.57 11.51 -7.76
CA GLY A 418 22.62 10.59 -8.21
C GLY A 418 22.67 9.26 -7.44
N ILE A 419 22.26 9.26 -6.16
CA ILE A 419 22.10 8.01 -5.38
C ILE A 419 20.81 7.28 -5.76
N ALA A 420 19.74 8.02 -5.99
CA ALA A 420 18.42 7.46 -6.20
C ALA A 420 18.20 6.86 -7.60
N ALA A 421 18.75 7.51 -8.63
CA ALA A 421 18.67 7.10 -10.02
C ALA A 421 20.06 7.21 -10.68
N PRO A 422 20.98 6.26 -10.38
CA PRO A 422 22.34 6.29 -10.90
C PRO A 422 22.35 6.24 -12.43
N GLY A 423 23.07 7.18 -13.06
CA GLY A 423 23.18 7.26 -14.52
C GLY A 423 22.03 8.01 -15.21
N GLU A 424 20.92 8.26 -14.52
CA GLU A 424 19.91 9.19 -15.02
C GLU A 424 20.37 10.63 -14.80
N ARG A 425 20.19 11.47 -15.81
CA ARG A 425 20.28 12.93 -15.68
C ARG A 425 18.85 13.43 -15.70
N PRO A 426 18.13 13.47 -14.56
CA PRO A 426 16.78 14.02 -14.54
C PRO A 426 16.87 15.42 -15.12
N GLU A 427 16.25 15.63 -16.28
CA GLU A 427 16.39 16.86 -17.02
C GLU A 427 15.98 18.02 -16.10
N ALA A 428 16.81 19.06 -16.01
CA ALA A 428 16.48 20.28 -15.30
C ALA A 428 15.33 21.08 -15.98
N VAL A 429 14.63 20.46 -16.94
CA VAL A 429 13.68 21.11 -17.85
C VAL A 429 12.33 21.37 -17.20
N THR A 430 11.99 20.73 -16.07
CA THR A 430 10.74 21.07 -15.36
C THR A 430 10.96 22.05 -14.21
N LEU A 431 11.38 23.26 -14.56
CA LEU A 431 10.98 24.48 -13.83
C LEU A 431 9.57 24.85 -14.30
N PHE A 432 8.56 24.05 -13.93
CA PHE A 432 7.17 24.40 -14.19
C PHE A 432 6.42 24.46 -12.87
#